data_AF-A0A3R9ANV0-F1
#
_entry.id   AF-A0A3R9ANV0-F1
#
_cell.length_a   1.000
_cell.length_b   1.000
_cell.length_c   1.000
_cell.angle_alpha   90.00
_cell.angle_beta   90.00
_cell.angle_gamma   90.00
#
_symmetry.space_group_name_H-M   'P 1'
#
loop_
_entity.id
_entity.type
_entity.pdbx_description
1 polymer ?
#
loop_
_entity_poly.entity_id
_entity_poly.type
_entity_poly.pdbx_seq_one_letter_code
_entity_poly.pdbx_strand_id
1 'polypeptide(L)'
;VRKDKKLEPQREFIVQIGILDDFQTNRADGSSTGISKQQAEQNRVIANKILVQYYKEFQERNPNLAVYNAVIHNDEISPHLHLNIVPVAEGYKRGVQKQPSFNKALVQQGIHADKDNGRVLFNNFRNQEVDSIERLMNDYGWKRDIVGTNKIKDIHEYKEIMSEISELRQTAVKERESVSDELRYISRQREENEREKALMASERAKIEEEKKNMLNVKKEMAVIFQKDMVPLESFKRLPDGSYHLSGNDFVDLYQRATRATNAKRNA
;
A
#
# COMPACT_ATOMS: atom_id res chain seq x y z
N VAL A 1 -12.60 -32.86 49.00
CA VAL A 1 -11.98 -31.73 48.25
C VAL A 1 -11.52 -32.13 46.84
N ARG A 2 -10.81 -33.25 46.62
CA ARG A 2 -10.27 -33.67 45.29
C ARG A 2 -11.27 -34.03 44.16
N LYS A 3 -12.59 -33.95 44.34
CA LYS A 3 -13.59 -34.40 43.33
C LYS A 3 -14.78 -33.45 43.12
N ASP A 4 -14.66 -32.18 43.50
CA ASP A 4 -15.72 -31.21 43.21
C ASP A 4 -15.49 -30.58 41.83
N LYS A 5 -16.32 -30.95 40.86
CA LYS A 5 -16.26 -30.41 39.48
C LYS A 5 -16.60 -28.92 39.41
N LYS A 6 -17.16 -28.32 40.47
CA LYS A 6 -17.57 -26.91 40.51
C LYS A 6 -16.61 -26.02 41.29
N LEU A 7 -15.63 -26.62 41.98
CA LEU A 7 -14.64 -25.85 42.72
C LEU A 7 -13.58 -25.35 41.74
N GLU A 8 -13.44 -24.04 41.64
CA GLU A 8 -12.36 -23.37 40.91
C GLU A 8 -11.29 -22.94 41.95
N PRO A 9 -10.29 -23.79 42.24
CA PRO A 9 -9.37 -23.56 43.34
C PRO A 9 -8.35 -22.45 43.07
N GLN A 10 -8.05 -22.22 41.79
CA GLN A 10 -7.08 -21.24 41.33
C GLN A 10 -7.52 -20.67 39.99
N ARG A 11 -7.05 -19.47 39.69
CA ARG A 11 -7.26 -18.81 38.40
C ARG A 11 -5.99 -18.06 38.00
N GLU A 12 -5.71 -18.04 36.70
CA GLU A 12 -4.66 -17.24 36.12
C GLU A 12 -5.26 -16.05 35.39
N PHE A 13 -4.64 -14.88 35.58
CA PHE A 13 -4.88 -13.69 34.77
C PHE A 13 -3.62 -13.38 33.98
N ILE A 14 -3.79 -13.08 32.69
CA ILE A 14 -2.72 -12.60 31.83
C ILE A 14 -2.97 -11.12 31.60
N VAL A 15 -1.98 -10.30 31.96
CA VAL A 15 -2.02 -8.84 31.77
C VAL A 15 -0.90 -8.46 30.83
N GLN A 16 -1.24 -8.01 29.63
CA GLN A 16 -0.31 -7.64 28.58
C GLN A 16 -0.35 -6.13 28.34
N ILE A 17 0.82 -5.52 28.13
CA ILE A 17 0.94 -4.12 27.71
C ILE A 17 1.50 -4.09 26.30
N GLY A 18 0.79 -3.39 25.41
CA GLY A 18 1.18 -3.17 24.01
C GLY A 18 0.97 -4.38 23.09
N ILE A 19 1.36 -4.19 21.83
CA ILE A 19 1.30 -5.15 20.72
C ILE A 19 2.70 -5.39 20.14
N LEU A 20 2.80 -6.29 19.15
CA LEU A 20 4.06 -6.61 18.47
C LEU A 20 4.82 -5.37 17.99
N ASP A 21 4.09 -4.43 17.39
CA ASP A 21 4.66 -3.23 16.76
C ASP A 21 5.30 -2.27 17.79
N ASP A 22 4.97 -2.40 19.07
CA ASP A 22 5.56 -1.60 20.15
C ASP A 22 6.93 -2.12 20.61
N PHE A 23 7.26 -3.39 20.33
CA PHE A 23 8.43 -4.07 20.92
C PHE A 23 9.34 -4.77 19.91
N GLN A 24 8.96 -4.82 18.63
CA GLN A 24 9.79 -5.36 17.56
C GLN A 24 10.05 -4.31 16.48
N THR A 25 11.21 -4.38 15.82
CA THR A 25 11.54 -3.48 14.70
C THR A 25 10.96 -3.97 13.37
N ASN A 26 10.70 -5.28 13.26
CA ASN A 26 10.24 -5.94 12.05
C ASN A 26 9.08 -6.87 12.39
N ARG A 27 8.14 -7.03 11.46
CA ARG A 27 7.06 -8.03 11.54
C ARG A 27 7.51 -9.36 10.93
N ALA A 28 6.70 -10.41 11.07
CA ALA A 28 6.98 -11.75 10.53
C ALA A 28 7.17 -11.76 8.99
N ASP A 29 6.56 -10.81 8.28
CA ASP A 29 6.72 -10.63 6.83
C ASP A 29 7.95 -9.82 6.42
N GLY A 30 8.80 -9.42 7.38
CA GLY A 30 9.98 -8.59 7.14
C GLY A 30 9.70 -7.09 7.03
N SER A 31 8.43 -6.66 7.08
CA SER A 31 8.08 -5.24 7.06
C SER A 31 8.54 -4.54 8.34
N SER A 32 8.98 -3.28 8.22
CA SER A 32 9.35 -2.46 9.39
C SER A 32 8.11 -2.03 10.17
N THR A 33 8.22 -2.05 11.50
CA THR A 33 7.21 -1.48 12.42
C THR A 33 7.37 0.02 12.59
N GLY A 34 8.49 0.60 12.15
CA GLY A 34 8.78 2.03 12.25
C GLY A 34 9.50 2.44 13.54
N ILE A 35 9.76 1.52 14.46
CA ILE A 35 10.50 1.81 15.71
C ILE A 35 11.95 1.34 15.65
N SER A 36 12.84 2.04 16.34
CA SER A 36 14.24 1.65 16.48
C SER A 36 14.41 0.59 17.57
N LYS A 37 15.54 -0.13 17.58
CA LYS A 37 15.87 -1.07 18.68
C LYS A 37 15.90 -0.38 20.05
N GLN A 38 16.39 0.86 20.09
CA GLN A 38 16.44 1.65 21.33
C GLN A 38 15.03 2.01 21.80
N GLN A 39 14.14 2.38 20.88
CA GLN A 39 12.73 2.66 21.19
C GLN A 39 12.03 1.39 21.71
N ALA A 40 12.24 0.25 21.05
CA ALA A 40 11.69 -1.04 21.49
C ALA A 40 12.12 -1.40 22.92
N GLU A 41 13.40 -1.20 23.25
CA GLU A 41 13.92 -1.45 24.60
C GLU A 41 13.34 -0.48 25.63
N GLN A 42 13.24 0.81 25.29
CA GLN A 42 12.57 1.81 26.15
C GLN A 42 11.11 1.45 26.42
N ASN A 43 10.40 1.03 25.38
CA ASN A 43 9.01 0.57 25.50
C ASN A 43 8.91 -0.64 26.43
N ARG A 44 9.83 -1.62 26.33
CA ARG A 44 9.88 -2.77 27.26
C ARG A 44 10.11 -2.33 28.70
N VAL A 45 11.01 -1.39 28.96
CA VAL A 45 11.24 -0.85 30.31
C VAL A 45 9.99 -0.18 30.86
N ILE A 46 9.28 0.61 30.05
CA ILE A 46 8.02 1.26 30.45
C ILE A 46 6.93 0.23 30.75
N ALA A 47 6.72 -0.74 29.85
CA ALA A 47 5.74 -1.81 30.03
C ALA A 47 6.00 -2.61 31.31
N ASN A 48 7.26 -2.97 31.60
CA ASN A 48 7.63 -3.65 32.83
C ASN A 48 7.32 -2.81 34.09
N LYS A 49 7.58 -1.49 34.06
CA LYS A 49 7.22 -0.60 35.18
C LYS A 49 5.72 -0.57 35.42
N ILE A 50 4.91 -0.49 34.36
CA ILE A 50 3.45 -0.53 34.44
C ILE A 50 2.98 -1.86 35.04
N LEU A 51 3.49 -2.99 34.55
CA LEU A 51 3.11 -4.33 35.05
C LEU A 51 3.49 -4.54 36.52
N VAL A 52 4.69 -4.11 36.92
CA VAL A 52 5.15 -4.17 38.32
C VAL A 52 4.26 -3.32 39.21
N GLN A 53 3.92 -2.10 38.78
CA GLN A 53 3.05 -1.23 39.57
C GLN A 53 1.63 -1.77 39.67
N TYR A 54 1.08 -2.29 38.56
CA TYR A 54 -0.21 -2.96 38.54
C TYR A 54 -0.26 -4.11 39.55
N TYR A 55 0.77 -4.96 39.57
CA TYR A 55 0.89 -6.06 40.53
C TYR A 55 0.95 -5.57 41.98
N LYS A 56 1.77 -4.55 42.28
CA LYS A 56 1.90 -3.99 43.64
C LYS A 56 0.56 -3.50 44.19
N GLU A 57 -0.23 -2.83 43.36
CA GLU A 57 -1.53 -2.31 43.76
C GLU A 57 -2.61 -3.41 43.75
N PHE A 58 -2.39 -4.53 43.03
CA PHE A 58 -3.42 -5.55 42.77
C PHE A 58 -4.04 -6.10 44.05
N GLN A 59 -3.19 -6.48 45.02
CA GLN A 59 -3.65 -7.10 46.25
C GLN A 59 -4.49 -6.13 47.10
N GLU A 60 -4.22 -4.82 47.03
CA GLU A 60 -4.96 -3.78 47.75
C GLU A 60 -6.37 -3.60 47.19
N ARG A 61 -6.53 -3.64 45.87
CA ARG A 61 -7.86 -3.61 45.21
C ARG A 61 -8.62 -4.92 45.35
N ASN A 62 -7.90 -6.03 45.47
CA ASN A 62 -8.45 -7.38 45.44
C ASN A 62 -8.08 -8.20 46.68
N PRO A 63 -8.54 -7.80 47.88
CA PRO A 63 -8.15 -8.44 49.14
C PRO A 63 -8.58 -9.92 49.24
N ASN A 64 -9.61 -10.33 48.49
CA ASN A 64 -10.10 -11.71 48.47
C ASN A 64 -9.46 -12.57 47.37
N LEU A 65 -8.57 -12.01 46.54
CA LEU A 65 -7.81 -12.76 45.53
C LEU A 65 -6.36 -12.87 45.98
N ALA A 66 -6.02 -13.97 46.64
CA ALA A 66 -4.67 -14.18 47.15
C ALA A 66 -3.73 -14.57 46.00
N VAL A 67 -2.73 -13.74 45.71
CA VAL A 67 -1.71 -14.05 44.70
C VAL A 67 -0.71 -15.05 45.26
N TYR A 68 -0.47 -16.15 44.55
CA TYR A 68 0.57 -17.13 44.92
C TYR A 68 1.74 -17.18 43.94
N ASN A 69 1.56 -16.69 42.71
CA ASN A 69 2.64 -16.58 41.73
C ASN A 69 2.39 -15.39 40.79
N ALA A 70 3.46 -14.65 40.47
CA ALA A 70 3.44 -13.49 39.58
C ALA A 70 4.73 -13.50 38.73
N VAL A 71 4.60 -13.69 37.42
CA VAL A 71 5.74 -13.84 36.50
C VAL A 71 5.55 -12.91 35.32
N ILE A 72 6.57 -12.09 35.01
CA ILE A 72 6.57 -11.25 33.82
C ILE A 72 7.45 -11.91 32.75
N HIS A 73 6.85 -12.23 31.61
CA HIS A 73 7.56 -12.73 30.43
C HIS A 73 8.01 -11.57 29.54
N ASN A 74 9.30 -11.53 29.24
CA ASN A 74 9.91 -10.57 28.33
C ASN A 74 10.53 -11.25 27.10
N ASP A 75 10.55 -12.58 27.09
CA ASP A 75 11.07 -13.44 26.03
C ASP A 75 10.06 -13.68 24.90
N GLU A 76 8.80 -13.26 25.07
CA GLU A 76 7.77 -13.30 24.05
C GLU A 76 7.61 -11.96 23.28
N ILE A 77 6.60 -11.92 22.40
CA ILE A 77 6.33 -10.79 21.49
C ILE A 77 6.17 -9.47 22.27
N SER A 78 5.35 -9.48 23.32
CA SER A 78 5.03 -8.32 24.15
C SER A 78 5.15 -8.68 25.63
N PRO A 79 5.69 -7.79 26.48
CA PRO A 79 5.73 -8.00 27.92
C PRO A 79 4.34 -8.28 28.49
N HIS A 80 4.21 -9.38 29.23
CA HIS A 80 2.96 -9.75 29.87
C HIS A 80 3.21 -10.45 31.21
N LEU A 81 2.28 -10.20 32.14
CA LEU A 81 2.28 -10.72 33.50
C LEU A 81 1.29 -11.89 33.59
N HIS A 82 1.80 -13.04 34.01
CA HIS A 82 1.00 -14.15 34.51
C HIS A 82 0.79 -13.98 36.00
N LEU A 83 -0.45 -13.69 36.40
CA LEU A 83 -0.87 -13.50 37.77
C LEU A 83 -1.76 -14.65 38.20
N ASN A 84 -1.21 -15.53 39.03
CA ASN A 84 -1.90 -16.70 39.52
C ASN A 84 -2.44 -16.48 40.93
N ILE A 85 -3.75 -16.67 41.08
CA ILE A 85 -4.48 -16.35 42.31
C ILE A 85 -5.30 -17.54 42.82
N VAL A 86 -5.59 -17.50 44.13
CA VAL A 86 -6.60 -18.32 44.80
C VAL A 86 -7.72 -17.38 45.25
N PRO A 87 -8.96 -17.56 44.77
CA PRO A 87 -10.06 -16.70 45.20
C PRO A 87 -10.62 -17.18 46.53
N VAL A 88 -10.40 -16.44 47.59
CA VAL A 88 -10.74 -16.85 48.95
C VAL A 88 -12.08 -16.26 49.36
N ALA A 89 -13.05 -17.13 49.62
CA ALA A 89 -14.36 -16.74 50.11
C ALA A 89 -14.68 -17.37 51.46
N GLU A 90 -15.33 -16.60 52.33
CA GLU A 90 -15.66 -17.00 53.71
C GLU A 90 -17.18 -17.05 53.97
N GLY A 91 -17.60 -17.49 55.16
CA GLY A 91 -19.01 -17.47 55.59
C GLY A 91 -19.90 -18.50 54.88
N TYR A 92 -19.42 -19.71 54.66
CA TYR A 92 -20.24 -20.82 54.14
C TYR A 92 -20.95 -21.55 55.28
N LYS A 93 -22.29 -21.57 55.26
CA LYS A 93 -23.11 -22.20 56.32
C LYS A 93 -23.00 -23.73 56.38
N ARG A 94 -22.51 -24.38 55.33
CA ARG A 94 -22.36 -25.84 55.22
C ARG A 94 -20.95 -26.18 54.77
N GLY A 95 -20.32 -27.16 55.42
CA GLY A 95 -18.96 -27.59 55.10
C GLY A 95 -17.89 -26.63 55.64
N VAL A 96 -16.77 -26.50 54.91
CA VAL A 96 -15.65 -25.64 55.30
C VAL A 96 -16.06 -24.17 55.17
N GLN A 97 -15.90 -23.41 56.26
CA GLN A 97 -16.31 -22.00 56.34
C GLN A 97 -15.57 -21.09 55.35
N LYS A 98 -14.31 -21.42 55.06
CA LYS A 98 -13.40 -20.71 54.15
C LYS A 98 -13.00 -21.64 53.01
N GLN A 99 -13.32 -21.27 51.78
CA GLN A 99 -13.02 -22.11 50.61
C GLN A 99 -12.86 -21.29 49.33
N PRO A 100 -12.22 -21.87 48.29
CA PRO A 100 -12.10 -21.20 47.02
C PRO A 100 -13.44 -20.93 46.34
N SER A 101 -13.73 -19.67 45.98
CA SER A 101 -14.88 -19.32 45.16
C SER A 101 -14.72 -17.94 44.55
N PHE A 102 -14.52 -17.89 43.24
CA PHE A 102 -14.28 -16.64 42.52
C PHE A 102 -15.41 -15.63 42.66
N ASN A 103 -16.63 -16.00 42.27
CA ASN A 103 -17.77 -15.06 42.32
C ASN A 103 -18.06 -14.58 43.75
N LYS A 104 -17.99 -15.46 44.75
CA LYS A 104 -18.25 -15.06 46.14
C LYS A 104 -17.13 -14.17 46.68
N ALA A 105 -15.87 -14.45 46.34
CA ALA A 105 -14.73 -13.60 46.68
C ALA A 105 -14.90 -12.18 46.10
N LEU A 106 -15.27 -12.05 44.82
CA LEU A 106 -15.54 -10.76 44.18
C LEU A 106 -16.67 -9.98 44.87
N VAL A 107 -17.78 -10.65 45.19
CA VAL A 107 -18.90 -10.01 45.91
C VAL A 107 -18.48 -9.57 47.32
N GLN A 108 -17.69 -10.38 48.03
CA GLN A 108 -17.22 -10.06 49.38
C GLN A 108 -16.27 -8.87 49.44
N GLN A 109 -15.47 -8.65 48.40
CA GLN A 109 -14.63 -7.46 48.27
C GLN A 109 -15.36 -6.26 47.65
N GLY A 110 -16.68 -6.33 47.46
CA GLY A 110 -17.51 -5.19 47.07
C GLY A 110 -17.82 -5.05 45.57
N ILE A 111 -17.48 -6.03 44.73
CA ILE A 111 -17.85 -5.98 43.31
C ILE A 111 -19.34 -6.26 43.16
N HIS A 112 -20.05 -5.35 42.47
CA HIS A 112 -21.48 -5.47 42.23
C HIS A 112 -21.81 -6.68 41.37
N ALA A 113 -22.64 -7.58 41.90
CA ALA A 113 -23.24 -8.68 41.16
C ALA A 113 -24.66 -8.33 40.71
N ASP A 114 -25.00 -8.73 39.49
CA ASP A 114 -26.39 -8.82 39.06
C ASP A 114 -26.94 -10.19 39.49
N LYS A 115 -28.16 -10.21 40.05
CA LYS A 115 -28.81 -11.45 40.49
C LYS A 115 -29.16 -12.36 39.31
N ASP A 116 -29.42 -11.78 38.14
CA ASP A 116 -29.92 -12.48 36.96
C ASP A 116 -28.82 -12.75 35.93
N ASN A 117 -27.66 -12.10 36.06
CA ASN A 117 -26.57 -12.22 35.08
C ASN A 117 -25.18 -12.25 35.72
N GLY A 118 -24.66 -13.46 35.94
CA GLY A 118 -23.30 -13.67 36.47
C GLY A 118 -22.17 -13.09 35.61
N ARG A 119 -22.41 -12.76 34.33
CA ARG A 119 -21.40 -12.08 33.50
C ARG A 119 -21.16 -10.64 33.93
N VAL A 120 -22.15 -9.98 34.52
CA VAL A 120 -22.04 -8.60 35.01
C VAL A 120 -20.98 -8.51 36.09
N LEU A 121 -20.94 -9.48 37.01
CA LEU A 121 -19.95 -9.53 38.08
C LEU A 121 -18.52 -9.55 37.54
N PHE A 122 -18.24 -10.46 36.60
CA PHE A 122 -16.91 -10.54 35.99
C PHE A 122 -16.58 -9.30 35.16
N ASN A 123 -17.54 -8.74 34.42
CA ASN A 123 -17.32 -7.53 33.64
C ASN A 123 -17.00 -6.32 34.53
N ASN A 124 -17.67 -6.18 35.67
CA ASN A 124 -17.40 -5.11 36.64
C ASN A 124 -15.99 -5.22 37.21
N PHE A 125 -15.59 -6.43 37.63
CA PHE A 125 -14.21 -6.70 38.06
C PHE A 125 -13.21 -6.41 36.94
N ARG A 126 -13.45 -6.92 35.73
CA ARG A 126 -12.57 -6.69 34.58
C ARG A 126 -12.41 -5.21 34.28
N ASN A 127 -13.51 -4.45 34.27
CA ASN A 127 -13.48 -3.02 33.98
C ASN A 127 -12.66 -2.27 35.03
N GLN A 128 -12.84 -2.57 36.33
CA GLN A 128 -12.01 -1.99 37.39
C GLN A 128 -10.51 -2.26 37.19
N GLU A 129 -10.14 -3.49 36.84
CA GLU A 129 -8.74 -3.86 36.61
C GLU A 129 -8.17 -3.18 35.37
N VAL A 130 -8.96 -3.10 34.31
CA VAL A 130 -8.63 -2.42 33.07
C VAL A 130 -8.46 -0.90 33.29
N ASP A 131 -9.34 -0.26 34.05
CA ASP A 131 -9.25 1.16 34.40
C ASP A 131 -7.98 1.44 35.21
N SER A 132 -7.60 0.52 36.09
CA SER A 132 -6.34 0.61 36.84
C SER A 132 -5.12 0.56 35.90
N ILE A 133 -5.12 -0.34 34.92
CA ILE A 133 -4.03 -0.44 33.94
C ILE A 133 -4.00 0.81 33.06
N GLU A 134 -5.16 1.28 32.60
CA GLU A 134 -5.27 2.47 31.77
C GLU A 134 -4.74 3.72 32.47
N ARG A 135 -5.06 3.90 33.75
CA ARG A 135 -4.45 4.96 34.58
C ARG A 135 -2.93 4.85 34.62
N LEU A 136 -2.39 3.66 34.89
CA LEU A 136 -0.94 3.45 34.96
C LEU A 136 -0.25 3.65 33.60
N MET A 137 -0.91 3.31 32.50
CA MET A 137 -0.41 3.59 31.14
C MET A 137 -0.35 5.09 30.85
N ASN A 138 -1.39 5.83 31.26
CA ASN A 138 -1.47 7.28 31.07
C ASN A 138 -0.32 8.04 31.76
N ASP A 139 0.18 7.55 32.90
CA ASP A 139 1.34 8.13 33.60
C ASP A 139 2.62 8.13 32.74
N TYR A 140 2.70 7.24 31.74
CA TYR A 140 3.79 7.16 30.77
C TYR A 140 3.41 7.68 29.38
N GLY A 141 2.24 8.31 29.23
CA GLY A 141 1.74 8.82 27.95
C GLY A 141 1.23 7.75 27.00
N TRP A 142 1.02 6.51 27.45
CA TRP A 142 0.47 5.42 26.66
C TRP A 142 -1.06 5.43 26.77
N LYS A 143 -1.74 5.35 25.62
CA LYS A 143 -3.20 5.28 25.56
C LYS A 143 -3.65 3.86 25.27
N ARG A 144 -4.79 3.50 25.83
CA ARG A 144 -5.42 2.22 25.56
C ARG A 144 -6.24 2.31 24.27
N ASP A 145 -6.02 1.34 23.40
CA ASP A 145 -6.87 1.14 22.23
C ASP A 145 -8.08 0.25 22.57
N ILE A 146 -9.27 0.70 22.20
CA ILE A 146 -10.50 -0.09 22.35
C ILE A 146 -10.63 -1.02 21.15
N VAL A 147 -10.06 -2.21 21.30
CA VAL A 147 -10.20 -3.29 20.32
C VAL A 147 -11.42 -4.16 20.67
N GLY A 148 -12.11 -4.66 19.65
CA GLY A 148 -13.24 -5.57 19.82
C GLY A 148 -12.86 -6.90 20.48
N THR A 149 -13.86 -7.72 20.80
CA THR A 149 -13.62 -9.06 21.37
C THR A 149 -13.16 -10.02 20.27
N ASN A 150 -11.97 -10.62 20.44
CA ASN A 150 -11.56 -11.74 19.60
C ASN A 150 -12.39 -12.99 19.94
N LYS A 151 -12.89 -13.71 18.92
CA LYS A 151 -13.66 -14.95 19.09
C LYS A 151 -12.78 -16.19 19.25
N ILE A 152 -11.48 -16.07 18.95
CA ILE A 152 -10.49 -17.15 19.00
C ILE A 152 -10.16 -17.44 20.47
N LYS A 153 -10.32 -18.70 20.88
CA LYS A 153 -10.13 -19.12 22.28
C LYS A 153 -8.76 -19.74 22.52
N ASP A 154 -8.12 -20.29 21.50
CA ASP A 154 -6.82 -20.95 21.59
C ASP A 154 -5.72 -20.07 20.97
N ILE A 155 -4.60 -19.94 21.68
CA ILE A 155 -3.43 -19.22 21.19
C ILE A 155 -2.80 -19.90 19.96
N HIS A 156 -2.92 -21.22 19.82
CA HIS A 156 -2.44 -21.95 18.65
C HIS A 156 -3.27 -21.61 17.43
N GLU A 157 -4.59 -21.65 17.55
CA GLU A 157 -5.53 -21.22 16.50
C GLU A 157 -5.28 -19.76 16.10
N TYR A 158 -5.00 -18.88 17.07
CA TYR A 158 -4.62 -17.50 16.79
C TYR A 158 -3.30 -17.40 16.01
N LYS A 159 -2.27 -18.17 16.41
CA LYS A 159 -0.97 -18.19 15.72
C LYS A 159 -1.09 -18.72 14.30
N GLU A 160 -1.87 -19.76 14.07
CA GLU A 160 -2.15 -20.33 12.75
C GLU A 160 -2.83 -19.30 11.85
N ILE A 161 -3.90 -18.67 12.33
CA ILE A 161 -4.60 -17.61 11.60
C ILE A 161 -3.68 -16.44 11.29
N MET A 162 -2.84 -16.02 12.24
CA MET A 162 -1.89 -14.93 12.01
C MET A 162 -0.78 -15.30 11.02
N SER A 163 -0.35 -16.57 11.00
CA SER A 163 0.57 -17.09 9.98
C SER A 163 -0.07 -17.04 8.59
N GLU A 164 -1.31 -17.53 8.46
CA GLU A 164 -2.05 -17.52 7.20
C GLU A 164 -2.28 -16.09 6.70
N ILE A 165 -2.67 -15.16 7.59
CA ILE A 165 -2.80 -13.73 7.26
C ILE A 165 -1.46 -13.15 6.79
N SER A 166 -0.35 -13.52 7.44
CA SER A 166 1.00 -13.07 7.04
C SER A 166 1.37 -13.58 5.66
N GLU A 167 1.09 -14.84 5.34
CA GLU A 167 1.33 -15.43 4.02
C GLU A 167 0.47 -14.77 2.93
N LEU A 168 -0.81 -14.54 3.22
CA LEU A 168 -1.72 -13.81 2.32
C LEU A 168 -1.22 -12.38 2.06
N ARG A 169 -0.74 -11.68 3.10
CA ARG A 169 -0.14 -10.34 2.95
C ARG A 169 1.11 -10.35 2.08
N GLN A 170 2.02 -11.31 2.28
CA GLN A 170 3.20 -11.44 1.42
C GLN A 170 2.82 -11.69 -0.03
N THR A 171 1.83 -12.56 -0.26
CA THR A 171 1.34 -12.86 -1.61
C THR A 171 0.76 -11.59 -2.26
N ALA A 172 -0.06 -10.84 -1.53
CA ALA A 172 -0.60 -9.57 -2.00
C ALA A 172 0.47 -8.52 -2.30
N VAL A 173 1.55 -8.44 -1.51
CA VAL A 173 2.68 -7.55 -1.78
C VAL A 173 3.40 -7.96 -3.07
N LYS A 174 3.71 -9.25 -3.24
CA LYS A 174 4.36 -9.77 -4.45
C LYS A 174 3.51 -9.53 -5.70
N GLU A 175 2.20 -9.76 -5.61
CA GLU A 175 1.27 -9.48 -6.71
C GLU A 175 1.24 -7.98 -7.03
N ARG A 176 1.22 -7.10 -6.02
CA ARG A 176 1.26 -5.65 -6.21
C ARG A 176 2.56 -5.19 -6.85
N GLU A 177 3.70 -5.75 -6.46
CA GLU A 177 5.00 -5.47 -7.09
C GLU A 177 5.01 -5.93 -8.55
N SER A 178 4.54 -7.16 -8.83
CA SER A 178 4.40 -7.69 -10.19
C SER A 178 3.52 -6.78 -11.07
N VAL A 179 2.35 -6.37 -10.57
CA VAL A 179 1.45 -5.45 -11.27
C VAL A 179 2.11 -4.10 -11.50
N SER A 180 2.86 -3.59 -10.51
CA SER A 180 3.60 -2.33 -10.65
C SER A 180 4.67 -2.41 -11.73
N ASP A 181 5.37 -3.53 -11.85
CA ASP A 181 6.40 -3.73 -12.87
C ASP A 181 5.80 -3.90 -14.26
N GLU A 182 4.68 -4.62 -14.39
CA GLU A 182 3.90 -4.68 -15.63
C GLU A 182 3.40 -3.28 -16.07
N LEU A 183 2.89 -2.47 -15.13
CA LEU A 183 2.49 -1.09 -15.40
C LEU A 183 3.66 -0.24 -15.91
N ARG A 184 4.84 -0.37 -15.30
CA ARG A 184 6.06 0.32 -15.76
C ARG A 184 6.49 -0.14 -17.14
N TYR A 185 6.35 -1.43 -17.44
CA TYR A 185 6.64 -1.99 -18.76
C TYR A 185 5.68 -1.43 -19.82
N ILE A 186 4.36 -1.48 -19.55
CA ILE A 186 3.33 -0.94 -20.44
C ILE A 186 3.53 0.57 -20.66
N SER A 187 3.88 1.33 -19.62
CA SER A 187 4.17 2.76 -19.73
C SER A 187 5.32 3.03 -20.70
N ARG A 188 6.43 2.29 -20.59
CA ARG A 188 7.56 2.40 -21.52
C ARG A 188 7.16 2.06 -22.95
N GLN A 189 6.40 0.98 -23.14
CA GLN A 189 5.91 0.59 -24.46
C GLN A 189 4.96 1.63 -25.07
N ARG A 190 4.14 2.30 -24.26
CA ARG A 190 3.28 3.40 -24.74
C ARG A 190 4.11 4.60 -25.19
N GLU A 191 5.12 5.01 -24.42
CA GLU A 191 6.02 6.10 -24.80
C GLU A 191 6.79 5.80 -26.10
N GLU A 192 7.28 4.57 -26.27
CA GLU A 192 7.95 4.13 -27.50
C GLU A 192 7.00 4.18 -28.71
N ASN A 193 5.79 3.61 -28.56
CA ASN A 193 4.76 3.65 -29.60
C ASN A 193 4.35 5.08 -29.97
N GLU A 194 4.28 6.00 -29.00
CA GLU A 194 3.99 7.41 -29.28
C GLU A 194 5.12 8.09 -30.05
N ARG A 195 6.39 7.81 -29.71
CA ARG A 195 7.56 8.30 -30.46
C ARG A 195 7.58 7.78 -31.89
N GLU A 196 7.32 6.50 -32.10
CA GLU A 196 7.23 5.91 -33.44
C GLU A 196 6.09 6.52 -34.26
N LYS A 197 4.90 6.70 -33.66
CA LYS A 197 3.79 7.39 -34.33
C LYS A 197 4.14 8.81 -34.74
N ALA A 198 4.84 9.56 -33.88
CA ALA A 198 5.29 10.92 -34.20
C ALA A 198 6.31 10.94 -35.34
N LEU A 199 7.26 9.99 -35.35
CA LEU A 199 8.23 9.85 -36.42
C LEU A 199 7.55 9.52 -37.76
N MET A 200 6.66 8.53 -37.76
CA MET A 200 5.87 8.14 -38.93
C MET A 200 5.01 9.29 -39.47
N ALA A 201 4.43 10.11 -38.58
CA ALA A 201 3.68 11.30 -38.99
C ALA A 201 4.58 12.34 -39.67
N SER A 202 5.79 12.56 -39.14
CA SER A 202 6.78 13.46 -39.73
C SER A 202 7.24 12.98 -41.11
N GLU A 203 7.54 11.69 -41.26
CA GLU A 203 7.93 11.10 -42.55
C GLU A 203 6.81 11.20 -43.59
N ARG A 204 5.55 10.93 -43.20
CA ARG A 204 4.40 11.10 -44.08
C ARG A 204 4.24 12.55 -44.55
N ALA A 205 4.48 13.52 -43.68
CA ALA A 205 4.43 14.95 -44.06
C ALA A 205 5.51 15.29 -45.09
N LYS A 206 6.74 14.81 -44.91
CA LYS A 206 7.83 14.99 -45.88
C LYS A 206 7.51 14.36 -47.24
N ILE A 207 7.01 13.13 -47.25
CA ILE A 207 6.61 12.45 -48.49
C ILE A 207 5.51 13.24 -49.23
N GLU A 208 4.54 13.79 -48.49
CA GLU A 208 3.46 14.57 -49.09
C GLU A 208 3.97 15.89 -49.68
N GLU A 209 4.93 16.54 -49.02
CA GLU A 209 5.61 17.73 -49.54
C GLU A 209 6.41 17.41 -50.82
N GLU A 210 7.19 16.31 -50.81
CA GLU A 210 7.94 15.85 -51.98
C GLU A 210 7.01 15.50 -53.16
N LYS A 211 5.87 14.85 -52.91
CA LYS A 211 4.85 14.59 -53.95
C LYS A 211 4.32 15.88 -54.55
N LYS A 212 4.05 16.89 -53.73
CA LYS A 212 3.58 18.21 -54.17
C LYS A 212 4.63 18.91 -55.03
N ASN A 213 5.90 18.83 -54.62
CA ASN A 213 7.03 19.35 -55.39
C ASN A 213 7.19 18.64 -56.73
N MET A 214 7.13 17.30 -56.77
CA MET A 214 7.13 16.53 -58.01
C MET A 214 5.98 16.91 -58.95
N LEU A 215 4.78 17.13 -58.39
CA LEU A 215 3.62 17.56 -59.19
C LEU A 215 3.85 18.95 -59.81
N ASN A 216 4.44 19.87 -59.06
CA ASN A 216 4.81 21.19 -59.57
C ASN A 216 5.86 21.09 -60.68
N VAL A 217 6.92 20.30 -60.50
CA VAL A 217 7.93 20.07 -61.54
C VAL A 217 7.30 19.44 -62.79
N LYS A 218 6.39 18.47 -62.64
CA LYS A 218 5.64 17.91 -63.78
C LYS A 218 4.81 18.97 -64.52
N LYS A 219 4.14 19.86 -63.79
CA LYS A 219 3.39 20.98 -64.39
C LYS A 219 4.31 21.95 -65.14
N GLU A 220 5.43 22.33 -64.53
CA GLU A 220 6.42 23.21 -65.18
C GLU A 220 7.01 22.57 -66.44
N MET A 221 7.32 21.28 -66.40
CA MET A 221 7.83 20.53 -67.54
C MET A 221 6.78 20.44 -68.66
N ALA A 222 5.51 20.21 -68.34
CA ALA A 222 4.42 20.25 -69.32
C ALA A 222 4.28 21.62 -70.00
N VAL A 223 4.46 22.72 -69.25
CA VAL A 223 4.45 24.08 -69.81
C VAL A 223 5.65 24.32 -70.73
N ILE A 224 6.84 23.77 -70.42
CA ILE A 224 8.01 23.84 -71.31
C ILE A 224 7.73 23.10 -72.62
N PHE A 225 7.13 21.90 -72.56
CA PHE A 225 6.76 21.15 -73.77
C PHE A 225 5.60 21.78 -74.55
N GLN A 226 4.77 22.61 -73.92
CA GLN A 226 3.72 23.39 -74.58
C GLN A 226 4.21 24.71 -75.19
N LYS A 227 5.41 25.20 -74.84
CA LYS A 227 6.03 26.32 -75.56
C LYS A 227 6.53 25.82 -76.91
N ASP A 228 5.64 25.96 -77.90
CA ASP A 228 5.83 25.83 -79.35
C ASP A 228 6.92 24.83 -79.79
N MET A 229 6.51 23.59 -80.10
CA MET A 229 7.34 22.71 -80.93
C MET A 229 7.58 23.41 -82.26
N VAL A 230 8.84 23.76 -82.54
CA VAL A 230 9.23 24.28 -83.85
C VAL A 230 9.08 23.14 -84.85
N PRO A 231 8.21 23.25 -85.87
CA PRO A 231 8.06 22.20 -86.88
C PRO A 231 9.41 21.91 -87.53
N LEU A 232 9.73 20.62 -87.76
CA LEU A 232 11.00 20.22 -88.38
C LEU A 232 11.22 20.84 -89.78
N GLU A 233 10.15 21.29 -90.44
CA GLU A 233 10.20 22.01 -91.72
C GLU A 233 10.82 23.42 -91.60
N SER A 234 10.90 23.99 -90.40
CA SER A 234 11.52 25.31 -90.16
C SER A 234 13.05 25.27 -90.24
N PHE A 235 13.65 24.08 -90.31
CA PHE A 235 15.09 23.87 -90.42
C PHE A 235 15.46 23.40 -91.83
N LYS A 236 16.10 24.28 -92.61
CA LYS A 236 16.64 23.91 -93.93
C LYS A 236 18.03 23.32 -93.78
N ARG A 237 18.22 22.10 -94.28
CA ARG A 237 19.54 21.44 -94.33
C ARG A 237 20.41 22.09 -95.40
N LEU A 238 21.59 22.55 -94.99
CA LEU A 238 22.60 23.11 -95.87
C LEU A 238 23.46 22.00 -96.49
N PRO A 239 24.12 22.26 -97.64
CA PRO A 239 24.91 21.25 -98.35
C PRO A 239 26.07 20.65 -97.55
N ASP A 240 26.56 21.36 -96.53
CA ASP A 240 27.62 20.93 -95.61
C ASP A 240 27.13 20.02 -94.47
N GLY A 241 25.82 19.74 -94.43
CA GLY A 241 25.18 18.91 -93.40
C GLY A 241 24.70 19.67 -92.17
N SER A 242 24.95 20.98 -92.07
CA SER A 242 24.40 21.84 -91.02
C SER A 242 22.93 22.23 -91.31
N TYR A 243 22.22 22.77 -90.32
CA TYR A 243 20.82 23.20 -90.48
C TYR A 243 20.69 24.70 -90.19
N HIS A 244 19.93 25.41 -91.02
CA HIS A 244 19.64 26.83 -90.87
C HIS A 244 18.15 27.06 -90.63
N LEU A 245 17.81 27.84 -89.61
CA LEU A 245 16.45 28.28 -89.31
C LEU A 245 16.05 29.39 -90.29
N SER A 246 14.85 29.31 -90.87
CA SER A 246 14.38 30.34 -91.79
C SER A 246 14.23 31.70 -91.05
N GLY A 247 14.73 32.79 -91.67
CA GLY A 247 14.84 34.10 -91.00
C GLY A 247 13.50 34.70 -90.53
N ASN A 248 12.37 34.33 -91.15
CA ASN A 248 11.05 34.79 -90.72
C ASN A 248 10.57 34.08 -89.45
N ASP A 249 10.96 32.82 -89.23
CA ASP A 249 10.56 32.04 -88.06
C ASP A 249 11.40 32.40 -86.81
N PHE A 250 12.64 32.85 -87.00
CA PHE A 250 13.51 33.29 -85.90
C PHE A 250 12.99 34.55 -85.21
N VAL A 251 12.44 35.51 -85.99
CA VAL A 251 11.91 36.77 -85.46
C VAL A 251 10.61 36.54 -84.67
N ASP A 252 9.73 35.65 -85.13
CA ASP A 252 8.48 35.33 -84.43
C ASP A 252 8.75 34.60 -83.10
N LEU A 253 9.69 33.65 -83.07
CA LEU A 253 10.09 32.96 -81.84
C LEU A 253 10.68 33.93 -80.80
N TYR A 254 11.55 34.84 -81.23
CA TYR A 254 12.18 35.80 -80.32
C TYR A 254 11.16 36.80 -79.75
N GLN A 255 10.23 37.29 -80.56
CA GLN A 255 9.17 38.19 -80.11
C GLN A 255 8.18 37.51 -79.14
N ARG A 256 7.82 36.24 -79.38
CA ARG A 256 6.97 35.47 -78.46
C ARG A 256 7.65 35.14 -77.14
N ALA A 257 8.94 34.77 -77.17
CA ALA A 257 9.72 34.50 -75.96
C ALA A 257 9.79 35.74 -75.06
N THR A 258 10.00 36.92 -75.65
CA THR A 258 10.11 38.20 -74.93
C THR A 258 8.79 38.58 -74.23
N ARG A 259 7.65 38.34 -74.88
CA ARG A 259 6.31 38.60 -74.32
C ARG A 259 5.99 37.64 -73.16
N ALA A 260 6.38 36.37 -73.25
CA ALA A 260 6.14 35.38 -72.20
C ALA A 260 6.96 35.65 -70.92
N THR A 261 8.19 36.17 -71.03
CA THR A 261 8.99 36.59 -69.86
C THR A 261 8.43 37.83 -69.18
N ASN A 262 7.84 38.76 -69.92
CA ASN A 262 7.25 39.98 -69.34
C ASN A 262 5.92 39.72 -68.63
N ALA A 263 5.15 38.71 -69.06
CA ALA A 263 3.92 38.29 -68.37
C ALA A 263 4.19 37.62 -67.01
N LYS A 264 5.30 36.86 -66.88
CA LYS A 264 5.74 36.26 -65.60
C LYS A 264 6.33 37.25 -64.60
N ARG A 265 6.75 38.43 -65.05
CA ARG A 265 7.36 39.47 -64.21
C ARG A 265 6.34 40.44 -63.60
N ASN A 266 5.10 40.42 -64.09
CA ASN A 266 3.99 41.32 -63.72
C ASN A 266 2.76 40.56 -63.17
N ALA A 267 2.92 39.31 -62.75
CA ALA A 267 1.87 38.46 -62.16
C ALA A 267 2.32 37.93 -60.79
#